data_AF-A0A847WYN8-F1
#
_entry.id   AF-A0A847WYN8-F1
#
_cell.length_a   1.000
_cell.length_b   1.000
_cell.length_c   1.000
_cell.angle_alpha   90.00
_cell.angle_beta   90.00
_cell.angle_gamma   90.00
#
_symmetry.space_group_name_H-M   'P 1'
#
loop_
_entity.id
_entity.type
_entity.pdbx_description
1 polymer ?
#
loop_
_entity_poly.entity_id
_entity_poly.type
_entity_poly.pdbx_seq_one_letter_code
_entity_poly.pdbx_strand_id
1 'polypeptide(L)'
;GKGANLRALGFEPSGASRVALRFLNTSYLWDKVRVQGGAYGGSSRLDPVSGNFAFLSYRDPNLLKTIDVYDGAAKALRAGIGEQDLVRSVIGVVGDLDRPEFPDAKGYSAMWRMLNGTTDELRQQRRDEILGTSQADFAALADALEAVAEKGHVVVLGGEAAINAANEQRPGLLKVTKVQ
;
A
#
# COMPACT_ATOMS: atom_id res chain seq x y z
N GLY A 1 8.50 6.50 5.59
CA GLY A 1 7.84 5.42 4.82
C GLY A 1 8.65 4.16 4.89
N LYS A 2 8.01 3.01 4.63
CA LYS A 2 8.65 1.68 4.59
C LYS A 2 8.17 0.94 3.35
N GLY A 3 9.06 0.31 2.60
CA GLY A 3 8.67 -0.34 1.35
C GLY A 3 9.67 -1.36 0.84
N ALA A 4 9.23 -2.21 -0.09
CA ALA A 4 10.05 -3.22 -0.75
C ALA A 4 9.49 -3.51 -2.14
N ASN A 5 10.25 -4.21 -2.97
CA ASN A 5 9.72 -4.76 -4.22
C ASN A 5 9.11 -6.13 -3.95
N LEU A 6 7.77 -6.23 -4.01
CA LEU A 6 7.04 -7.46 -3.70
C LEU A 6 7.26 -8.57 -4.74
N ARG A 7 7.44 -8.21 -6.02
CA ARG A 7 7.78 -9.20 -7.07
C ARG A 7 9.12 -9.85 -6.80
N ALA A 8 10.14 -9.06 -6.42
CA ALA A 8 11.44 -9.57 -6.03
C ALA A 8 11.39 -10.44 -4.75
N LEU A 9 10.35 -10.28 -3.93
CA LEU A 9 10.07 -11.09 -2.75
C LEU A 9 9.16 -12.29 -3.05
N GLY A 10 8.82 -12.55 -4.31
CA GLY A 10 8.03 -13.71 -4.76
C GLY A 10 6.52 -13.53 -4.73
N PHE A 11 6.02 -12.31 -4.53
CA PHE A 11 4.59 -12.01 -4.58
C PHE A 11 4.19 -11.44 -5.94
N GLU A 12 3.19 -12.05 -6.57
CA GLU A 12 2.64 -11.62 -7.84
C GLU A 12 1.36 -10.77 -7.63
N PRO A 13 1.38 -9.46 -7.94
CA PRO A 13 0.22 -8.60 -7.75
C PRO A 13 -0.96 -8.99 -8.64
N SER A 14 -2.14 -9.18 -8.04
CA SER A 14 -3.40 -9.42 -8.76
C SER A 14 -4.38 -8.25 -8.60
N GLY A 15 -5.48 -8.29 -9.35
CA GLY A 15 -6.63 -7.40 -9.15
C GLY A 15 -7.17 -7.47 -7.72
N ALA A 16 -7.24 -8.67 -7.14
CA ALA A 16 -7.69 -8.89 -5.77
C ALA A 16 -6.77 -8.23 -4.73
N SER A 17 -5.45 -8.19 -4.98
CA SER A 17 -4.50 -7.49 -4.10
C SER A 17 -4.84 -6.00 -3.95
N ARG A 18 -5.42 -5.37 -4.98
CA ARG A 18 -5.86 -3.96 -4.91
C ARG A 18 -7.02 -3.77 -3.95
N VAL A 19 -7.92 -4.75 -3.85
CA VAL A 19 -9.07 -4.71 -2.93
C VAL A 19 -8.58 -4.85 -1.49
N ALA A 20 -7.67 -5.78 -1.22
CA ALA A 20 -7.07 -5.93 0.10
C ALA A 20 -6.26 -4.67 0.51
N LEU A 21 -5.52 -4.06 -0.41
CA LEU A 21 -4.85 -2.77 -0.18
C LEU A 21 -5.82 -1.62 0.09
N ARG A 22 -6.93 -1.56 -0.66
CA ARG A 22 -7.98 -0.56 -0.44
C ARG A 22 -8.53 -0.66 0.97
N PHE A 23 -8.87 -1.87 1.41
CA PHE A 23 -9.32 -2.13 2.77
C PHE A 23 -8.28 -1.68 3.79
N LEU A 24 -7.02 -2.08 3.64
CA LEU A 24 -5.92 -1.71 4.55
C LEU A 24 -5.77 -0.19 4.69
N ASN A 25 -5.90 0.55 3.58
CA ASN A 25 -5.82 2.00 3.55
C ASN A 25 -7.00 2.68 4.25
N THR A 26 -8.23 2.22 3.99
CA THR A 26 -9.45 2.86 4.51
C THR A 26 -9.84 2.41 5.91
N SER A 27 -9.26 1.32 6.42
CA SER A 27 -9.51 0.81 7.76
C SER A 27 -8.27 1.01 8.65
N TYR A 28 -7.35 0.06 8.63
CA TYR A 28 -6.23 -0.04 9.56
C TYR A 28 -5.31 1.17 9.53
N LEU A 29 -4.83 1.61 8.36
CA LEU A 29 -3.92 2.76 8.29
C LEU A 29 -4.63 4.07 8.62
N TRP A 30 -5.89 4.21 8.22
CA TRP A 30 -6.70 5.36 8.60
C TRP A 30 -6.85 5.46 10.12
N ASP A 31 -7.24 4.37 10.78
CA ASP A 31 -7.41 4.34 12.23
C ASP A 31 -6.08 4.53 12.97
N LYS A 32 -5.07 3.74 12.63
CA LYS A 32 -3.80 3.71 13.38
C LYS A 32 -2.88 4.89 13.11
N VAL A 33 -2.71 5.29 11.84
CA VAL A 33 -1.76 6.35 11.48
C VAL A 33 -2.40 7.73 11.62
N ARG A 34 -3.67 7.89 11.19
CA ARG A 34 -4.34 9.19 11.20
C ARG A 34 -5.14 9.43 12.49
N VAL A 35 -6.10 8.57 12.83
CA VAL A 35 -7.01 8.84 13.96
C VAL A 35 -6.28 8.74 15.30
N GLN A 36 -5.56 7.64 15.55
CA GLN A 36 -4.83 7.42 16.80
C GLN A 36 -3.43 8.06 16.76
N GLY A 37 -2.76 8.02 15.61
CA GLY A 37 -1.40 8.54 15.45
C GLY A 37 -1.32 10.07 15.27
N GLY A 38 -2.40 10.73 14.85
CA GLY A 38 -2.42 12.18 14.64
C GLY A 38 -1.72 12.66 13.36
N ALA A 39 -1.31 11.77 12.47
CA ALA A 39 -0.79 12.16 11.16
C ALA A 39 -1.91 12.73 10.28
N TYR A 40 -1.57 13.60 9.32
CA TYR A 40 -2.57 14.07 8.35
C TYR A 40 -3.05 12.93 7.43
N GLY A 41 -2.19 11.99 7.08
CA GLY A 41 -2.58 10.83 6.28
C GLY A 41 -1.62 9.66 6.42
N GLY A 42 -2.17 8.46 6.24
CA GLY A 42 -1.43 7.20 6.10
C GLY A 42 -1.97 6.43 4.90
N SER A 43 -1.08 5.87 4.10
CA SER A 43 -1.45 5.10 2.91
C SER A 43 -0.40 4.05 2.57
N SER A 44 -0.82 3.09 1.77
CA SER A 44 0.01 2.10 1.11
C SER A 44 -0.29 2.12 -0.38
N ARG A 45 0.74 1.87 -1.19
CA ARG A 45 0.61 1.76 -2.65
C ARG A 45 1.42 0.58 -3.13
N LEU A 46 0.84 -0.17 -4.06
CA LEU A 46 1.50 -1.22 -4.83
C LEU A 46 1.39 -0.85 -6.30
N ASP A 47 2.54 -0.74 -6.96
CA ASP A 47 2.58 -0.69 -8.42
C ASP A 47 2.60 -2.12 -8.98
N PRO A 48 1.56 -2.55 -9.71
CA PRO A 48 1.50 -3.91 -10.24
C PRO A 48 2.52 -4.16 -11.36
N VAL A 49 3.02 -3.11 -12.02
CA VAL A 49 4.01 -3.23 -13.11
C VAL A 49 5.39 -3.47 -12.52
N SER A 50 5.89 -2.56 -11.69
CA SER A 50 7.22 -2.71 -11.09
C SER A 50 7.26 -3.69 -9.90
N GLY A 51 6.13 -3.95 -9.25
CA GLY A 51 6.07 -4.69 -7.99
C GLY A 51 6.46 -3.86 -6.77
N ASN A 52 6.76 -2.57 -6.94
CA ASN A 52 7.15 -1.71 -5.83
C ASN A 52 5.97 -1.44 -4.90
N PHE A 53 6.18 -1.72 -3.62
CA PHE A 53 5.26 -1.45 -2.55
C PHE A 53 5.85 -0.46 -1.57
N ALA A 54 5.03 0.49 -1.10
CA ALA A 54 5.44 1.42 -0.06
C ALA A 54 4.28 1.84 0.84
N PHE A 55 4.55 1.87 2.14
CA PHE A 55 3.82 2.61 3.14
C PHE A 55 4.35 4.03 3.25
N LEU A 56 3.42 4.98 3.34
CA LEU A 56 3.70 6.40 3.45
C LEU A 56 2.78 7.03 4.50
N SER A 57 3.35 7.88 5.34
CA SER A 57 2.61 8.82 6.18
C SER A 57 2.96 10.25 5.78
N TYR A 58 2.01 11.16 5.97
CA TYR A 58 2.14 12.56 5.58
C TYR A 58 1.83 13.47 6.77
N ARG A 59 2.74 14.42 7.03
CA ARG A 59 2.71 15.31 8.21
C ARG A 59 2.46 14.52 9.49
N ASP A 60 3.27 13.49 9.68
CA ASP A 60 3.18 12.57 10.80
C ASP A 60 4.05 13.07 11.96
N PRO A 61 3.48 13.26 13.17
CA PRO A 61 4.28 13.64 14.34
C PRO A 61 5.12 12.48 14.90
N ASN A 62 4.87 11.25 14.44
CA ASN A 62 5.56 10.06 14.92
C ASN A 62 6.55 9.51 13.90
N LEU A 63 7.48 8.68 14.40
CA LEU A 63 8.47 7.97 13.59
C LEU A 63 8.40 6.46 13.88
N LEU A 64 8.96 6.02 15.01
CA LEU A 64 9.02 4.59 15.34
C LEU A 64 7.63 3.96 15.49
N LYS A 65 6.70 4.66 16.14
CA LYS A 65 5.31 4.18 16.29
C LYS A 65 4.64 3.94 14.93
N THR A 66 4.92 4.77 13.93
CA THR A 66 4.36 4.60 12.58
C THR A 66 5.01 3.40 11.88
N ILE A 67 6.31 3.17 12.07
CA ILE A 67 6.98 1.96 11.57
C ILE A 67 6.35 0.71 12.20
N ASP A 68 6.05 0.74 13.50
CA ASP A 68 5.39 -0.38 14.19
C ASP A 68 3.98 -0.65 13.68
N VAL A 69 3.25 0.41 13.29
CA VAL A 69 1.95 0.27 12.61
C VAL A 69 2.14 -0.40 11.25
N TYR A 70 3.17 -0.04 10.49
CA TYR A 70 3.43 -0.70 9.20
C TYR A 70 3.75 -2.19 9.38
N ASP A 71 4.52 -2.53 10.40
CA ASP A 71 4.90 -3.92 10.69
C ASP A 71 3.72 -4.74 11.23
N GLY A 72 2.73 -4.07 11.85
CA GLY A 72 1.47 -4.67 12.27
C GLY A 72 0.43 -4.88 11.15
N ALA A 73 0.68 -4.39 9.94
CA ALA A 73 -0.30 -4.43 8.85
C ALA A 73 -0.68 -5.85 8.41
N ALA A 74 0.28 -6.79 8.41
CA ALA A 74 0.03 -8.18 8.08
C ALA A 74 -0.98 -8.83 9.05
N LYS A 75 -0.79 -8.60 10.36
CA LYS A 75 -1.72 -9.07 11.38
C LYS A 75 -3.13 -8.50 11.19
N ALA A 76 -3.24 -7.25 10.78
CA ALA A 76 -4.53 -6.62 10.51
C ALA A 76 -5.26 -7.26 9.33
N LEU A 77 -4.55 -7.61 8.26
CA LEU A 77 -5.15 -8.33 7.13
C LEU A 77 -5.56 -9.76 7.50
N ARG A 78 -4.78 -10.45 8.34
CA ARG A 78 -5.12 -11.81 8.80
C ARG A 78 -6.29 -11.87 9.78
N ALA A 79 -6.64 -10.75 10.42
CA ALA A 79 -7.85 -10.69 11.25
C ALA A 79 -9.14 -10.89 10.43
N GLY A 80 -9.05 -10.84 9.10
CA GLY A 80 -10.17 -11.05 8.19
C GLY A 80 -10.96 -9.77 7.93
N ILE A 81 -11.82 -9.85 6.94
CA ILE A 81 -12.70 -8.77 6.51
C ILE A 81 -14.15 -9.23 6.57
N GLY A 82 -15.04 -8.38 7.06
CA GLY A 82 -16.47 -8.64 7.01
C GLY A 82 -17.01 -8.54 5.58
N GLU A 83 -18.05 -9.30 5.25
CA GLU A 83 -18.63 -9.33 3.90
C GLU A 83 -19.02 -7.93 3.39
N GLN A 84 -19.64 -7.11 4.24
CA GLN A 84 -20.01 -5.74 3.88
C GLN A 84 -18.80 -4.85 3.56
N ASP A 85 -17.70 -5.00 4.31
CA ASP A 85 -16.47 -4.25 4.08
C ASP A 85 -15.72 -4.74 2.84
N LEU A 86 -15.80 -6.04 2.54
CA LEU A 86 -15.29 -6.60 1.30
C LEU A 86 -16.02 -6.01 0.10
N VAL A 87 -17.36 -6.05 0.11
CA VAL A 87 -18.18 -5.44 -0.95
C VAL A 87 -17.87 -3.96 -1.11
N ARG A 88 -17.76 -3.21 0.01
CA ARG A 88 -17.40 -1.79 -0.02
C ARG A 88 -16.01 -1.55 -0.62
N SER A 89 -15.05 -2.41 -0.30
CA SER A 89 -13.68 -2.33 -0.83
C SER A 89 -13.67 -2.60 -2.34
N VAL A 90 -14.40 -3.62 -2.79
CA VAL A 90 -14.59 -3.93 -4.22
C VAL A 90 -15.21 -2.74 -4.96
N ILE A 91 -16.32 -2.19 -4.44
CA ILE A 91 -16.98 -1.00 -5.01
C ILE A 91 -15.99 0.17 -5.09
N GLY A 92 -15.19 0.38 -4.04
CA GLY A 92 -14.18 1.44 -4.02
C GLY A 92 -13.13 1.28 -5.11
N VAL A 93 -12.64 0.07 -5.34
CA VAL A 93 -11.65 -0.20 -6.41
C VAL A 93 -12.28 -0.07 -7.80
N VAL A 94 -13.51 -0.56 -7.99
CA VAL A 94 -14.24 -0.42 -9.26
C VAL A 94 -14.54 1.05 -9.56
N GLY A 95 -14.93 1.82 -8.55
CA GLY A 95 -15.15 3.27 -8.69
C GLY A 95 -13.89 4.04 -9.10
N ASP A 96 -12.71 3.63 -8.60
CA ASP A 96 -11.44 4.21 -9.04
C ASP A 96 -11.12 3.84 -10.51
N LEU A 97 -11.47 2.62 -10.93
CA LEU A 97 -11.25 2.12 -12.30
C LEU A 97 -12.16 2.77 -13.34
N ASP A 98 -13.43 2.98 -12.99
CA ASP A 98 -14.48 3.45 -13.90
C ASP A 98 -14.74 4.96 -13.76
N ARG A 99 -13.76 5.69 -13.20
CA ARG A 99 -13.88 7.14 -13.01
C ARG A 99 -14.11 7.83 -14.36
N PRO A 100 -15.06 8.78 -14.45
CA PRO A 100 -15.26 9.56 -15.66
C PRO A 100 -13.96 10.28 -16.09
N GLU A 101 -13.62 10.15 -17.38
CA GLU A 101 -12.45 10.78 -17.99
C GLU A 101 -12.88 11.70 -19.13
N PHE A 102 -12.23 12.86 -19.24
CA PHE A 102 -12.32 13.72 -20.41
C PHE A 102 -11.68 13.06 -21.65
N PRO A 103 -12.00 13.50 -22.89
CA PRO A 103 -11.48 12.87 -24.10
C PRO A 103 -9.95 12.80 -24.19
N ASP A 104 -9.26 13.84 -23.75
CA ASP A 104 -7.80 13.91 -23.69
C ASP A 104 -7.22 12.90 -22.68
N ALA A 105 -7.82 12.79 -21.49
CA ALA A 105 -7.44 11.81 -20.48
C ALA A 105 -7.65 10.37 -20.98
N LYS A 106 -8.73 10.10 -21.71
CA LYS A 106 -8.96 8.79 -22.34
C LYS A 106 -7.87 8.44 -23.35
N GLY A 107 -7.48 9.39 -24.19
CA GLY A 107 -6.39 9.23 -25.15
C GLY A 107 -5.05 8.93 -24.46
N TYR A 108 -4.76 9.64 -23.38
CA TYR A 108 -3.56 9.42 -22.56
C TYR A 108 -3.55 8.04 -21.89
N SER A 109 -4.67 7.64 -21.27
CA SER A 109 -4.86 6.31 -20.67
C SER A 109 -4.71 5.19 -21.71
N ALA A 110 -5.24 5.37 -22.92
CA ALA A 110 -5.09 4.42 -24.03
C ALA A 110 -3.63 4.30 -24.49
N MET A 111 -2.92 5.42 -24.65
CA MET A 111 -1.50 5.44 -25.00
C MET A 111 -0.66 4.66 -23.98
N TRP A 112 -0.86 4.90 -22.67
CA TRP A 112 -0.13 4.17 -21.64
C TRP A 112 -0.41 2.68 -21.63
N ARG A 113 -1.65 2.27 -21.91
CA ARG A 113 -2.00 0.85 -22.05
C ARG A 113 -1.24 0.20 -23.20
N MET A 114 -1.13 0.89 -24.34
CA MET A 114 -0.35 0.41 -25.48
C MET A 114 1.15 0.30 -25.14
N LEU A 115 1.73 1.35 -24.53
CA LEU A 115 3.16 1.38 -24.19
C LEU A 115 3.56 0.32 -23.16
N ASN A 116 2.66 0.00 -22.21
CA ASN A 116 2.93 -0.98 -21.16
C ASN A 116 2.31 -2.36 -21.45
N GLY A 117 1.88 -2.62 -22.69
CA GLY A 117 1.34 -3.93 -23.10
C GLY A 117 0.07 -4.37 -22.35
N THR A 118 -0.70 -3.43 -21.81
CA THR A 118 -1.95 -3.72 -21.10
C THR A 118 -3.09 -3.93 -22.09
N THR A 119 -3.34 -5.18 -22.44
CA THR A 119 -4.43 -5.57 -23.36
C THR A 119 -5.79 -5.49 -22.70
N ASP A 120 -6.87 -5.51 -23.49
CA ASP A 120 -8.23 -5.53 -22.95
C ASP A 120 -8.54 -6.85 -22.24
N GLU A 121 -7.95 -7.98 -22.66
CA GLU A 121 -8.05 -9.26 -21.96
C GLU A 121 -7.42 -9.18 -20.56
N LEU A 122 -6.23 -8.57 -20.44
CA LEU A 122 -5.60 -8.39 -19.13
C LEU A 122 -6.42 -7.45 -18.23
N ARG A 123 -7.06 -6.42 -18.82
CA ARG A 123 -7.95 -5.53 -18.07
C ARG A 123 -9.19 -6.26 -17.58
N GLN A 124 -9.77 -7.11 -18.43
CA GLN A 124 -10.93 -7.92 -18.06
C GLN A 124 -10.56 -8.93 -16.97
N GLN A 125 -9.46 -9.66 -17.13
CA GLN A 125 -8.95 -10.59 -16.12
C GLN A 125 -8.79 -9.89 -14.76
N ARG A 126 -8.13 -8.72 -14.71
CA ARG A 126 -7.96 -7.95 -13.47
C ARG A 126 -9.29 -7.51 -12.87
N ARG A 127 -10.29 -7.19 -13.71
CA ARG A 127 -11.64 -6.84 -13.25
C ARG A 127 -12.33 -8.05 -12.63
N ASP A 128 -12.21 -9.22 -13.25
CA ASP A 128 -12.78 -10.47 -12.73
C ASP A 128 -12.11 -10.86 -11.41
N GLU A 129 -10.79 -10.71 -11.28
CA GLU A 129 -10.04 -10.89 -10.04
C GLU A 129 -10.52 -9.92 -8.93
N ILE A 130 -10.82 -8.66 -9.27
CA ILE A 130 -11.36 -7.69 -8.31
C ILE A 130 -12.74 -8.13 -7.81
N LEU A 131 -13.63 -8.52 -8.74
CA LEU A 131 -14.99 -8.94 -8.39
C LEU A 131 -15.02 -10.28 -7.64
N GLY A 132 -14.07 -11.16 -7.92
CA GLY A 132 -13.90 -12.47 -7.27
C GLY A 132 -13.02 -12.46 -6.03
N THR A 133 -12.66 -11.29 -5.49
CA THR A 133 -11.78 -11.19 -4.32
C THR A 133 -12.35 -11.99 -3.14
N SER A 134 -11.49 -12.80 -2.52
CA SER A 134 -11.82 -13.67 -1.39
C SER A 134 -10.97 -13.34 -0.17
N GLN A 135 -11.27 -13.97 0.98
CA GLN A 135 -10.41 -13.84 2.17
C GLN A 135 -9.00 -14.43 1.96
N ALA A 136 -8.84 -15.39 1.04
CA ALA A 136 -7.52 -15.96 0.75
C ALA A 136 -6.57 -14.91 0.14
N ASP A 137 -7.09 -13.97 -0.65
CA ASP A 137 -6.31 -12.90 -1.25
C ASP A 137 -5.78 -11.90 -0.19
N PHE A 138 -6.53 -11.71 0.90
CA PHE A 138 -6.09 -10.90 2.04
C PHE A 138 -4.96 -11.58 2.80
N ALA A 139 -5.06 -12.89 3.00
CA ALA A 139 -3.99 -13.68 3.60
C ALA A 139 -2.72 -13.67 2.74
N ALA A 140 -2.85 -13.84 1.41
CA ALA A 140 -1.74 -13.77 0.49
C ALA A 140 -1.03 -12.40 0.51
N LEU A 141 -1.80 -11.30 0.56
CA LEU A 141 -1.21 -9.97 0.75
C LEU A 141 -0.56 -9.83 2.13
N ALA A 142 -1.16 -10.40 3.18
CA ALA A 142 -0.57 -10.37 4.52
C ALA A 142 0.81 -11.02 4.56
N ASP A 143 0.98 -12.17 3.92
CA ASP A 143 2.26 -12.88 3.82
C ASP A 143 3.31 -12.00 3.10
N ALA A 144 2.91 -11.31 2.03
CA ALA A 144 3.79 -10.36 1.35
C ALA A 144 4.18 -9.17 2.24
N LEU A 145 3.25 -8.68 3.08
CA LEU A 145 3.54 -7.59 4.02
C LEU A 145 4.43 -8.01 5.19
N GLU A 146 4.44 -9.28 5.59
CA GLU A 146 5.43 -9.78 6.55
C GLU A 146 6.84 -9.71 5.97
N ALA A 147 7.00 -10.10 4.70
CA ALA A 147 8.27 -9.96 4.01
C ALA A 147 8.70 -8.48 3.92
N VAL A 148 7.77 -7.54 3.79
CA VAL A 148 8.06 -6.09 3.88
C VAL A 148 8.46 -5.69 5.29
N ALA A 149 7.83 -6.22 6.33
CA ALA A 149 8.19 -5.94 7.71
C ALA A 149 9.63 -6.37 8.01
N GLU A 150 10.05 -7.53 7.51
CA GLU A 150 11.39 -8.08 7.71
C GLU A 150 12.46 -7.45 6.82
N LYS A 151 12.18 -7.28 5.52
CA LYS A 151 13.18 -6.93 4.49
C LYS A 151 12.99 -5.54 3.90
N GLY A 152 11.98 -4.81 4.32
CA GLY A 152 11.63 -3.50 3.78
C GLY A 152 12.64 -2.42 4.15
N HIS A 153 12.87 -1.52 3.19
CA HIS A 153 13.68 -0.34 3.40
C HIS A 153 12.86 0.77 4.05
N VAL A 154 13.45 1.42 5.05
CA VAL A 154 12.84 2.55 5.76
C VAL A 154 13.54 3.84 5.33
N VAL A 155 12.75 4.82 4.90
CA VAL A 155 13.23 6.17 4.59
C VAL A 155 12.34 7.18 5.29
N VAL A 156 12.96 8.11 6.03
CA VAL A 156 12.26 9.13 6.81
C VAL A 156 12.79 10.51 6.45
N LEU A 157 11.87 11.46 6.27
CA LEU A 157 12.17 12.89 6.19
C LEU A 157 11.59 13.53 7.45
N GLY A 158 12.43 14.17 8.27
CA GLY A 158 12.03 14.75 9.53
C GLY A 158 13.16 15.48 10.24
N GLY A 159 12.88 16.03 11.42
CA GLY A 159 13.87 16.75 12.21
C GLY A 159 14.99 15.84 12.74
N GLU A 160 16.22 16.36 12.76
CA GLU A 160 17.42 15.64 13.20
C GLU A 160 17.26 15.05 14.61
N ALA A 161 16.67 15.80 15.55
CA ALA A 161 16.43 15.32 16.91
C ALA A 161 15.53 14.07 16.97
N ALA A 162 14.45 14.04 16.17
CA ALA A 162 13.53 12.90 16.13
C ALA A 162 14.18 11.66 15.51
N ILE A 163 15.01 11.86 14.48
CA ILE A 163 15.76 10.78 13.81
C ILE A 163 16.82 10.21 14.75
N ASN A 164 17.54 11.06 15.49
CA ASN A 164 18.55 10.61 16.44
C ASN A 164 17.92 9.84 17.60
N ALA A 165 16.83 10.35 18.19
CA ALA A 165 16.08 9.64 19.23
C ALA A 165 15.55 8.27 18.74
N ALA A 166 15.16 8.16 17.48
CA ALA A 166 14.75 6.88 16.89
C ALA A 166 15.93 5.90 16.76
N ASN A 167 17.11 6.39 16.35
CA ASN A 167 18.33 5.58 16.25
C ASN A 167 18.89 5.15 17.62
N GLU A 168 18.70 5.94 18.68
CA GLU A 168 19.04 5.52 20.04
C GLU A 168 18.21 4.31 20.49
N GLN A 169 16.91 4.30 20.16
CA GLN A 169 16.02 3.19 20.48
C GLN A 169 16.18 1.98 19.55
N ARG A 170 16.50 2.22 18.27
CA ARG A 170 16.76 1.17 17.26
C ARG A 170 18.09 1.44 16.55
N PRO A 171 19.22 1.05 17.15
CA PRO A 171 20.53 1.28 16.58
C PRO A 171 20.64 0.70 15.16
N GLY A 172 21.14 1.52 14.23
CA GLY A 172 21.35 1.12 12.83
C GLY A 172 20.11 1.15 11.93
N LEU A 173 18.95 1.59 12.44
CA LEU A 173 17.72 1.67 11.62
C LEU A 173 17.83 2.71 10.49
N LEU A 174 18.37 3.91 10.78
CA LEU A 174 18.41 5.02 9.84
C LEU A 174 19.84 5.56 9.65
N LYS A 175 20.27 5.65 8.38
CA LYS A 175 21.46 6.43 8.01
C LYS A 175 21.06 7.90 7.81
N VAL A 176 21.57 8.79 8.64
CA VAL A 176 21.26 10.23 8.57
C VAL A 176 21.98 10.87 7.39
N THR A 177 21.22 11.55 6.52
CA THR A 177 21.74 12.36 5.41
C THR A 177 21.09 13.74 5.48
N LYS A 178 21.90 14.80 5.56
CA LYS A 178 21.38 16.18 5.56
C LYS A 178 21.02 16.58 4.13
N VAL A 179 19.78 17.05 3.94
CA VAL A 179 19.32 17.60 2.68
C VAL A 179 19.51 19.12 2.77
N GLN A 180 20.28 19.69 1.83
CA GLN A 180 20.54 21.13 1.75
C GLN A 180 19.37 21.86 1.11
#